data_AF-I9DUA2-F1
#
_entry.id   AF-I9DUA2-F1
#
_cell.length_a   1.000
_cell.length_b   1.000
_cell.length_c   1.000
_cell.angle_alpha   90.00
_cell.angle_beta   90.00
_cell.angle_gamma   90.00
#
_symmetry.space_group_name_H-M   'P 1'
#
loop_
_entity.id
_entity.type
_entity.pdbx_description
1 polymer ?
#
loop_
_entity_poly.entity_id
_entity_poly.type
_entity_poly.pdbx_seq_one_letter_code
_entity_poly.pdbx_strand_id
1 'polypeptide(L)' 'MWHFPRRWANRALCYAGIFGILFQLTAAVHAWWHAIPLPYFWLMLIAPALCLLSGLWPPLQPQREANDEA' A
#
# COMPACT_ATOMS: atom_id res chain seq x y z
N MET A 1 18.38 -5.11 -7.21
CA MET A 1 18.62 -3.75 -6.68
C MET A 1 17.26 -3.14 -6.38
N TRP A 2 16.90 -3.00 -5.11
CA TRP A 2 15.61 -2.44 -4.68
C TRP A 2 15.64 -0.94 -4.97
N HIS A 3 15.00 -0.49 -6.05
CA HIS A 3 14.82 0.93 -6.33
C HIS A 3 13.79 1.48 -5.34
N PHE A 4 14.27 1.88 -4.16
CA PHE A 4 13.45 2.57 -3.18
C PHE A 4 12.93 3.87 -3.80
N PRO A 5 11.60 4.12 -3.80
CA PRO A 5 11.04 5.28 -4.48
C PRO A 5 11.58 6.57 -3.83
N ARG A 6 12.03 7.49 -4.69
CA ARG A 6 12.73 8.74 -4.34
C ARG A 6 11.77 9.80 -3.76
N ARG A 7 10.45 9.60 -3.91
CA ARG A 7 9.40 10.50 -3.41
C ARG A 7 8.85 9.99 -2.07
N TRP A 8 8.81 10.87 -1.07
CA TRP A 8 8.31 10.58 0.27
C TRP A 8 6.87 10.04 0.28
N ALA A 9 6.02 10.51 -0.64
CA ALA A 9 4.63 10.05 -0.77
C ALA A 9 4.51 8.54 -1.06
N ASN A 10 5.30 7.99 -2.00
CA ASN A 10 5.27 6.55 -2.30
C ASN A 10 5.80 5.71 -1.13
N ARG A 11 6.80 6.21 -0.39
CA ARG A 11 7.27 5.54 0.82
C ARG A 11 6.18 5.52 1.89
N ALA A 12 5.51 6.65 2.13
CA ALA A 12 4.42 6.73 3.10
C ALA A 12 3.26 5.77 2.73
N LEU A 13 2.88 5.68 1.45
CA LEU A 13 1.88 4.74 0.96
C LEU A 13 2.27 3.28 1.16
N CYS A 14 3.54 2.91 0.88
CA CYS A 14 4.06 1.57 1.17
C CYS A 14 4.02 1.26 2.67
N TYR A 15 4.51 2.14 3.53
CA TYR A 15 4.52 1.92 4.98
C TYR A 15 3.10 1.86 5.56
N ALA A 16 2.21 2.73 5.10
CA ALA A 16 0.79 2.72 5.50
C ALA A 16 0.09 1.44 5.06
N GLY A 17 0.36 0.96 3.84
CA GLY A 17 -0.14 -0.33 3.34
C GLY A 17 0.34 -1.50 4.19
N ILE A 18 1.65 -1.60 4.46
CA ILE A 18 2.23 -2.67 5.29
C ILE A 18 1.65 -2.63 6.70
N PHE A 19 1.58 -1.44 7.31
CA PHE A 19 1.01 -1.26 8.64
C PHE A 19 -0.45 -1.71 8.68
N GLY A 20 -1.25 -1.32 7.69
CA GLY A 20 -2.66 -1.71 7.60
C GLY A 20 -2.86 -3.23 7.47
N ILE A 21 -2.02 -3.92 6.68
CA ILE A 21 -2.07 -5.39 6.58
C ILE A 21 -1.73 -6.05 7.91
N LEU A 22 -0.66 -5.61 8.59
CA LEU A 22 -0.26 -6.17 9.88
C LEU A 22 -1.33 -5.93 10.96
N PHE A 23 -1.91 -4.74 10.97
CA PHE A 23 -2.98 -4.40 11.89
C PHE A 23 -4.23 -5.28 11.67
N GLN A 24 -4.63 -5.49 10.42
CA GLN A 24 -5.76 -6.35 10.09
C GLN A 24 -5.49 -7.83 10.40
N LEU A 25 -4.27 -8.33 10.16
CA LEU A 25 -3.87 -9.67 10.60
C LEU A 25 -3.96 -9.82 12.12
N THR A 26 -3.48 -8.81 12.86
CA THR A 26 -3.55 -8.81 14.33
C THR A 26 -5.00 -8.79 14.80
N ALA A 27 -5.85 -7.97 14.17
CA ALA A 27 -7.28 -7.91 14.46
C ALA A 27 -8.00 -9.23 14.14
N ALA A 28 -7.62 -9.92 13.06
CA ALA A 28 -8.16 -11.24 12.72
C ALA A 28 -7.78 -12.30 13.75
N VAL A 29 -6.51 -12.33 14.19
CA VAL A 29 -6.06 -13.26 15.24
C VAL A 29 -6.76 -12.98 16.56
N HIS A 30 -6.89 -11.71 16.94
CA HIS A 30 -7.60 -11.31 18.16
C HIS A 30 -9.08 -11.71 18.11
N ALA A 31 -9.74 -11.46 16.99
CA ALA A 31 -11.14 -11.81 16.87
C ALA A 31 -11.38 -13.31 16.73
N TRP A 32 -10.44 -14.06 16.14
CA TRP A 32 -10.44 -15.52 16.17
C TRP A 32 -10.33 -16.03 17.62
N TRP A 33 -9.44 -15.44 18.42
CA TRP A 33 -9.30 -15.75 19.84
C TRP A 33 -10.60 -15.50 20.63
N HIS A 34 -11.30 -14.41 20.33
CA HIS A 34 -12.55 -14.03 20.99
C HIS A 34 -13.82 -14.62 20.33
N ALA A 35 -13.68 -15.49 19.31
CA ALA A 35 -14.78 -16.05 18.52
C ALA A 35 -15.77 -14.99 17.98
N ILE A 36 -15.28 -13.78 17.68
CA ILE A 36 -16.09 -12.69 17.15
C ILE A 36 -16.20 -12.88 15.63
N PRO A 37 -17.41 -12.93 15.06
CA PRO A 37 -17.56 -13.01 13.61
C PRO A 37 -17.11 -11.69 12.96
N LEU A 38 -16.17 -11.75 12.01
CA LEU A 38 -15.84 -10.61 11.13
C LEU A 38 -16.50 -10.82 9.77
N PRO A 39 -17.73 -10.32 9.58
CA PRO A 39 -18.26 -10.22 8.24
C PRO A 39 -17.35 -9.24 7.46
N TYR A 40 -16.96 -9.63 6.24
CA TYR A 40 -16.22 -8.79 5.28
C TYR A 40 -14.75 -8.46 5.60
N PHE A 41 -14.07 -9.26 6.43
CA PHE A 41 -12.63 -9.10 6.71
C PHE A 41 -11.78 -8.91 5.44
N TRP A 42 -12.08 -9.69 4.40
CA TRP A 42 -11.40 -9.63 3.10
C TRP A 42 -11.58 -8.30 2.36
N LEU A 43 -12.72 -7.61 2.52
CA LEU A 43 -12.93 -6.28 1.93
C LEU A 43 -12.11 -5.21 2.64
N MET A 44 -11.91 -5.36 3.95
CA MET A 44 -11.06 -4.46 4.73
C MET A 44 -9.61 -4.47 4.24
N LEU A 45 -9.12 -5.62 3.77
CA LEU A 45 -7.77 -5.80 3.20
C LEU A 45 -7.53 -5.08 1.87
N ILE A 46 -8.59 -4.67 1.16
CA ILE A 46 -8.46 -4.02 -0.15
C ILE A 46 -7.80 -2.64 -0.02
N ALA A 47 -8.19 -1.84 0.97
CA ALA A 47 -7.64 -0.49 1.19
C ALA A 47 -6.12 -0.50 1.45
N PRO A 48 -5.58 -1.30 2.40
CA PRO A 48 -4.15 -1.37 2.61
C PRO A 48 -3.41 -2.04 1.45
N ALA A 49 -4.01 -3.02 0.76
CA ALA A 49 -3.43 -3.61 -0.44
C ALA A 49 -3.30 -2.59 -1.58
N LEU A 50 -4.30 -1.73 -1.79
CA LEU A 50 -4.24 -0.64 -2.78
C LEU A 50 -3.18 0.41 -2.43
N CYS A 51 -3.02 0.76 -1.14
CA CYS A 51 -1.92 1.62 -0.69
C CYS A 51 -0.54 1.00 -0.96
N LEU A 52 -0.41 -0.30 -0.71
CA LEU A 52 0.85 -1.02 -0.90
C LEU A 52 1.19 -1.12 -2.40
N LEU A 53 0.20 -1.50 -3.23
CA LEU A 53 0.35 -1.60 -4.68
C LEU A 53 0.61 -0.25 -5.35
N SER A 54 -0.04 0.82 -4.91
CA SER A 54 0.23 2.18 -5.43
C SER A 54 1.59 2.72 -5.03
N GLY A 55 2.09 2.38 -3.84
CA GLY A 55 3.45 2.73 -3.42
C GLY A 55 4.54 1.91 -4.13
N LEU A 56 4.26 0.65 -4.46
CA LEU A 56 5.15 -0.25 -5.20
C LEU A 56 5.14 0.00 -6.71
N TRP A 57 4.04 0.54 -7.26
CA TRP A 57 3.95 0.84 -8.68
C TRP A 57 5.07 1.82 -9.04
N PRO A 58 5.94 1.47 -10.00
CA PRO A 58 6.97 2.38 -10.44
C PRO A 58 6.27 3.66 -10.89
N PRO A 59 6.65 4.84 -10.37
CA PRO A 59 5.98 6.07 -10.78
C PRO A 59 6.07 6.14 -12.30
N LEU A 60 4.93 6.33 -12.97
CA LEU A 60 4.92 6.77 -14.36
C LEU A 60 5.89 7.92 -14.42
N GLN A 61 7.04 7.69 -15.05
CA GLN A 61 8.06 8.71 -15.16
C GLN A 61 7.35 9.93 -15.76
N PRO A 62 7.46 11.13 -15.18
CA PRO A 62 7.03 12.31 -15.90
C PRO A 62 7.78 12.23 -17.22
N GLN A 63 7.06 12.06 -18.33
CA GLN A 63 7.64 12.20 -19.65
C GLN A 63 8.40 13.52 -19.57
N ARG A 64 9.72 13.44 -19.75
CA ARG A 64 10.51 14.62 -20.05
C ARG A 64 9.85 15.11 -21.33
N GLU A 65 9.01 16.13 -21.22
CA GLU A 65 8.60 16.90 -22.38
C GLU A 65 9.91 17.21 -23.10
N ALA A 66 10.02 16.70 -24.33
CA ALA A 66 11.18 16.97 -25.15
C ALA A 66 11.28 18.49 -25.20
N ASN A 67 12.45 19.00 -24.82
CA ASN A 67 12.80 20.37 -25.12
C ASN A 67 12.47 20.58 -26.61
N ASP A 68 11.41 21.32 -26.89
CA ASP A 68 11.23 22.01 -28.16
C ASP A 68 12.30 23.13 -28.19
N GLU A 69 13.56 22.71 -28.37
CA GLU A 69 14.65 23.56 -28.80
C GLU A 69 14.81 23.36 -30.31
N ALA A 70 14.14 24.22 -31.10
CA ALA A 70 14.62 24.74 -32.39
C ALA A 70 13.65 25.79 -32.95
#